data_AF-A0A3C0B3K6-F1
#
_entry.id   AF-A0A3C0B3K6-F1
#
_cell.length_a   1.000
_cell.length_b   1.000
_cell.length_c   1.000
_cell.angle_alpha   90.00
_cell.angle_beta   90.00
_cell.angle_gamma   90.00
#
_symmetry.space_group_name_H-M   'P 1'
#
loop_
_entity.id
_entity.type
_entity.pdbx_description
1 polymer ?
#
loop_
_entity_poly.entity_id
_entity_poly.type
_entity_poly.pdbx_seq_one_letter_code
_entity_poly.pdbx_strand_id
1 'polypeptide(L)'
;VIVLGAIAAIPMPVLKQTGFVDFAWVKAGVLLIVMALLGWFYFHLKEQRLVIFAAAMLMLRIGFDWFIIPPRYDDFQVHKIGALKAAEVTGDAPLHIFKDSETEHATSFYITLGKMQLLKHKYEGFNSTDFYYLDPRLLPDSAYHTVYDFNLFRHDQPLKIARLKPSTADDLNKK
;
A
#
# COMPACT_ATOMS: atom_id res chain seq x y z
N VAL A 1 22.33 2.96 18.88
CA VAL A 1 22.14 2.30 17.56
C VAL A 1 22.58 0.84 17.59
N ILE A 2 23.85 0.53 17.88
CA ILE A 2 24.35 -0.86 17.83
C ILE A 2 23.60 -1.79 18.80
N VAL A 3 23.52 -1.44 20.08
CA VAL A 3 22.76 -2.20 21.09
C VAL A 3 21.28 -2.31 20.73
N LEU A 4 20.70 -1.21 20.23
CA LEU A 4 19.29 -1.14 19.88
C LEU A 4 18.96 -2.05 18.68
N GLY A 5 19.86 -2.15 17.70
CA GLY A 5 19.71 -3.07 16.58
C GLY A 5 19.88 -4.54 16.95
N ALA A 6 20.79 -4.86 17.87
CA ALA A 6 20.93 -6.21 18.40
C ALA A 6 19.67 -6.64 19.17
N ILE A 7 19.11 -5.76 20.00
CA ILE A 7 17.85 -6.01 20.70
C ILE A 7 16.68 -6.15 19.71
N ALA A 8 16.61 -5.29 18.69
CA ALA A 8 15.55 -5.35 17.68
C ALA A 8 15.58 -6.64 16.85
N ALA A 9 16.73 -7.28 16.66
CA ALA A 9 16.83 -8.55 15.92
C ALA A 9 16.14 -9.73 16.62
N ILE A 10 16.00 -9.68 17.95
CA ILE A 10 15.45 -10.77 18.77
C ILE A 10 13.93 -10.93 18.63
N PRO A 11 13.09 -9.87 18.78
CA PRO A 11 11.65 -10.01 18.64
C PRO A 11 11.20 -10.15 17.18
N MET A 12 12.02 -9.76 16.20
CA MET A 12 11.61 -9.69 14.79
C MET A 12 11.11 -11.02 14.22
N PRO A 13 11.72 -12.19 14.46
CA PRO A 13 11.18 -13.49 14.01
C PRO A 13 9.92 -13.96 14.75
N VAL A 14 9.64 -13.38 15.92
CA VAL A 14 8.52 -13.78 16.80
C VAL A 14 7.23 -13.03 16.43
N LEU A 15 7.36 -11.88 15.77
CA LEU A 15 6.21 -11.09 15.33
C LEU A 15 5.39 -11.87 14.28
N LYS A 16 4.07 -11.96 14.48
CA LYS A 16 3.16 -12.63 13.52
C LYS A 16 3.28 -12.05 12.10
N GLN A 17 3.65 -10.77 11.97
CA GLN A 17 3.83 -10.08 10.70
C GLN A 17 5.06 -10.55 9.90
N THR A 18 6.01 -11.26 10.51
CA THR A 18 7.26 -11.71 9.87
C THR A 18 7.34 -13.23 9.72
N GLY A 19 6.33 -13.97 10.19
CA GLY A 19 6.29 -15.44 10.13
C GLY A 19 6.30 -16.02 8.71
N PHE A 20 6.03 -15.19 7.70
CA PHE A 20 6.06 -15.54 6.27
C PHE A 20 7.42 -15.27 5.61
N VAL A 21 8.39 -14.70 6.33
CA VAL A 21 9.71 -14.40 5.78
C VAL A 21 10.58 -15.65 5.77
N ASP A 22 11.02 -16.07 4.59
CA ASP A 22 11.93 -17.22 4.43
C ASP A 22 13.18 -17.06 5.31
N PHE A 23 13.49 -18.14 6.04
CA PHE A 23 14.66 -18.23 6.92
C PHE A 23 14.77 -17.07 7.93
N ALA A 24 13.64 -16.56 8.45
CA ALA A 24 13.59 -15.45 9.40
C ALA A 24 14.58 -15.60 10.57
N TRP A 25 14.67 -16.80 11.15
CA TRP A 25 15.61 -17.10 12.23
C TRP A 25 17.08 -17.01 11.82
N VAL A 26 17.42 -17.46 10.61
CA VAL A 26 18.80 -17.36 10.09
C VAL A 26 19.16 -15.91 9.83
N LYS A 27 18.27 -15.14 9.20
CA LYS A 27 18.46 -13.70 8.95
C LYS A 27 18.63 -12.91 10.25
N ALA A 28 17.82 -13.21 11.26
CA ALA A 28 17.95 -12.60 12.58
C ALA A 28 19.25 -12.99 13.29
N GLY A 29 19.65 -14.27 13.19
CA GLY A 29 20.92 -14.75 13.71
C GLY A 29 22.12 -14.03 13.08
N VAL A 30 22.11 -13.89 11.75
CA VAL A 30 23.15 -13.13 11.02
C VAL A 30 23.19 -11.68 11.48
N LEU A 31 22.05 -11.00 11.58
CA LEU A 31 22.01 -9.62 12.08
C LEU A 31 22.54 -9.52 13.50
N LEU A 32 22.16 -10.42 14.40
CA LEU A 32 22.60 -10.39 15.78
C LEU A 32 24.12 -10.61 15.89
N ILE A 33 24.67 -11.58 15.17
CA ILE A 33 26.11 -11.88 15.16
C ILE A 33 26.88 -10.68 14.61
N VAL A 34 26.47 -10.13 13.46
CA VAL A 34 27.16 -9.00 12.83
C VAL A 34 27.06 -7.75 13.72
N MET A 35 25.90 -7.47 14.32
CA MET A 35 25.74 -6.31 15.22
C MET A 35 26.55 -6.46 16.51
N ALA A 36 26.65 -7.68 17.06
CA ALA A 36 27.51 -7.96 18.22
C ALA A 36 29.00 -7.77 17.88
N LEU A 37 29.42 -8.23 16.70
CA LEU A 37 30.79 -8.08 16.21
C LEU A 37 31.16 -6.62 15.95
N LEU A 38 30.26 -5.84 15.34
CA LEU A 38 30.42 -4.40 15.18
C LEU A 38 30.46 -3.68 16.54
N GLY A 39 29.65 -4.12 17.51
CA GLY A 39 29.70 -3.62 18.89
C GLY A 39 31.05 -3.88 19.54
N TRP A 40 31.58 -5.09 19.41
CA TRP A 40 32.89 -5.45 19.93
C TRP A 40 34.02 -4.61 19.31
N PHE A 41 34.00 -4.42 17.98
CA PHE A 41 34.94 -3.55 17.28
C PHE A 41 34.81 -2.08 17.68
N TYR A 42 33.60 -1.60 17.95
CA TYR A 42 33.39 -0.22 18.38
C TYR A 42 34.13 0.11 19.70
N PHE A 43 34.26 -0.87 20.60
CA PHE A 43 35.00 -0.72 21.86
C PHE A 43 36.52 -0.84 21.67
N HIS A 44 36.98 -1.74 20.78
CA HIS A 44 38.41 -2.01 20.59
C HIS A 44 39.09 -1.04 19.61
N LEU A 45 38.40 -0.60 18.55
CA LEU A 45 38.94 0.23 17.47
C LEU A 45 38.42 1.66 17.57
N LYS A 46 38.96 2.42 18.53
CA LYS A 46 38.50 3.79 18.83
C LYS A 46 38.65 4.76 17.65
N GLU A 47 39.67 4.58 16.82
CA GLU A 47 39.95 5.44 15.66
C GLU A 47 38.95 5.25 14.51
N GLN A 48 38.33 4.07 14.41
CA GLN A 48 37.43 3.71 13.31
C GLN A 48 35.94 3.77 13.70
N ARG A 49 35.61 4.39 14.84
CA ARG A 49 34.24 4.43 15.37
C ARG A 49 33.21 4.96 14.39
N LEU A 50 33.56 5.97 13.59
CA LEU A 50 32.64 6.53 12.59
C LEU A 50 32.32 5.52 11.49
N VAL A 51 33.32 4.78 11.01
CA VAL A 51 33.15 3.73 9.99
C VAL A 51 32.31 2.58 10.54
N ILE A 52 32.59 2.14 11.77
CA ILE A 52 31.83 1.09 12.45
C ILE A 52 30.36 1.52 12.67
N PHE A 53 30.14 2.78 13.03
CA PHE A 53 28.80 3.33 13.16
C PHE A 53 28.03 3.34 11.83
N ALA A 54 28.68 3.78 10.74
CA ALA A 54 28.07 3.74 9.41
C ALA A 54 27.73 2.30 8.97
N ALA A 55 28.64 1.36 9.22
CA ALA A 55 28.40 -0.06 8.96
C ALA A 55 27.20 -0.59 9.77
N ALA A 56 27.07 -0.20 11.04
CA ALA A 56 25.92 -0.59 11.87
C ALA A 56 24.59 -0.01 11.35
N MET A 57 24.58 1.23 10.85
CA MET A 57 23.39 1.79 10.20
C MET A 57 23.03 1.06 8.90
N LEU A 58 24.03 0.67 8.10
CA LEU A 58 23.81 -0.12 6.90
C LEU A 58 23.23 -1.50 7.23
N MET A 59 23.73 -2.16 8.28
CA MET A 59 23.19 -3.45 8.73
C MET A 59 21.76 -3.34 9.22
N LEU A 60 21.42 -2.26 9.95
CA LEU A 60 20.04 -1.97 10.31
C LEU A 60 19.14 -1.78 9.08
N ARG A 61 19.65 -1.11 8.05
CA ARG A 61 18.92 -0.93 6.79
C ARG A 61 18.65 -2.27 6.10
N ILE A 62 19.65 -3.14 6.02
CA ILE A 62 19.50 -4.49 5.46
C ILE A 62 18.47 -5.30 6.27
N GLY A 63 18.53 -5.22 7.61
CA GLY A 63 17.55 -5.87 8.47
C GLY A 63 16.13 -5.36 8.24
N PHE A 64 15.94 -4.05 8.11
CA PHE A 64 14.65 -3.47 7.73
C PHE A 64 14.16 -4.03 6.39
N ASP A 65 15.03 -4.05 5.38
CA ASP A 65 14.67 -4.51 4.04
C ASP A 65 14.31 -6.00 4.02
N TRP A 66 14.96 -6.84 4.82
CA TRP A 66 14.64 -8.28 4.92
C TRP A 66 13.32 -8.60 5.59
N PHE A 67 12.92 -7.85 6.63
CA PHE A 67 11.77 -8.21 7.45
C PHE A 67 10.52 -7.37 7.17
N ILE A 68 10.69 -6.14 6.65
CA ILE A 68 9.58 -5.19 6.53
C ILE A 68 9.13 -5.02 5.08
N ILE A 69 10.02 -5.16 4.09
CA ILE A 69 9.64 -5.02 2.69
C ILE A 69 8.78 -6.18 2.19
N PRO A 70 9.09 -7.47 2.46
CA PRO A 70 8.28 -8.56 1.92
C PRO A 70 6.80 -8.50 2.32
N PRO A 71 6.44 -8.32 3.62
CA PRO A 71 5.03 -8.19 4.00
C PRO A 71 4.36 -6.98 3.33
N ARG A 72 5.07 -5.84 3.23
CA ARG A 72 4.55 -4.65 2.55
C ARG A 72 4.36 -4.84 1.06
N TYR A 73 5.19 -5.67 0.43
CA TYR A 73 5.07 -5.97 -0.99
C TYR A 73 3.79 -6.75 -1.28
N ASP A 74 3.48 -7.75 -0.45
CA ASP A 74 2.27 -8.57 -0.59
C ASP A 74 1.01 -7.73 -0.38
N ASP A 75 0.98 -6.90 0.68
CA ASP A 75 -0.11 -5.95 0.92
C ASP A 75 -0.30 -5.03 -0.30
N PHE A 76 0.79 -4.57 -0.90
CA PHE A 76 0.78 -3.70 -2.07
C PHE A 76 0.31 -4.41 -3.36
N GLN A 77 0.55 -5.72 -3.51
CA GLN A 77 0.05 -6.46 -4.67
C GLN A 77 -1.48 -6.49 -4.72
N VAL A 78 -2.16 -6.56 -3.57
CA VAL A 78 -3.62 -6.54 -3.51
C VAL A 78 -4.18 -5.25 -4.14
N HIS A 79 -3.59 -4.10 -3.80
CA HIS A 79 -3.97 -2.81 -4.40
C HIS A 79 -3.71 -2.76 -5.89
N LYS A 80 -2.52 -3.20 -6.31
CA LYS A 80 -2.13 -3.20 -7.72
C LYS A 80 -3.08 -4.05 -8.56
N ILE A 81 -3.39 -5.26 -8.10
CA ILE A 81 -4.27 -6.19 -8.80
C ILE A 81 -5.69 -5.61 -8.89
N GLY A 82 -6.24 -5.09 -7.78
CA GLY A 82 -7.57 -4.48 -7.77
C GLY A 82 -7.66 -3.25 -8.68
N ALA A 83 -6.66 -2.37 -8.64
CA ALA A 83 -6.57 -1.19 -9.49
C ALA A 83 -6.47 -1.53 -11.00
N LEU A 84 -5.63 -2.50 -11.36
CA LEU A 84 -5.52 -2.95 -12.75
C LEU A 84 -6.80 -3.66 -13.21
N LYS A 85 -7.46 -4.42 -12.34
CA LYS A 85 -8.75 -5.04 -12.67
C LYS A 85 -9.85 -4.00 -12.86
N ALA A 86 -9.87 -2.94 -12.05
CA ALA A 86 -10.75 -1.79 -12.24
C ALA A 86 -10.54 -1.11 -13.61
N ALA A 87 -9.29 -0.98 -14.05
CA ALA A 87 -8.99 -0.50 -15.40
C ALA A 87 -9.50 -1.47 -16.49
N GLU A 88 -9.27 -2.77 -16.31
CA GLU A 88 -9.69 -3.81 -17.26
C GLU A 88 -11.22 -3.87 -17.41
N VAL A 89 -11.98 -3.88 -16.32
CA VAL A 89 -13.46 -3.97 -16.35
C VAL A 89 -14.12 -2.72 -16.92
N THR A 90 -13.44 -1.57 -16.84
CA THR A 90 -13.94 -0.32 -17.42
C THR A 90 -13.52 -0.13 -18.88
N GLY A 91 -12.54 -0.89 -19.37
CA GLY A 91 -12.04 -0.80 -20.74
C GLY A 91 -11.69 0.64 -21.15
N ASP A 92 -12.10 1.05 -22.35
CA ASP A 92 -11.88 2.41 -22.88
C ASP A 92 -12.90 3.44 -22.38
N ALA A 93 -13.92 3.01 -21.61
CA ALA A 93 -14.94 3.91 -21.13
C ALA A 93 -14.39 4.88 -20.08
N PRO A 94 -14.92 6.12 -20.00
CA PRO A 94 -14.50 7.10 -19.01
C PRO A 94 -14.69 6.56 -17.58
N LEU A 95 -13.65 6.71 -16.76
CA LEU A 95 -13.68 6.43 -15.33
C LEU A 95 -13.32 7.70 -14.55
N HIS A 96 -14.23 8.13 -13.69
CA HIS A 96 -14.09 9.34 -12.90
C HIS A 96 -14.12 9.02 -11.40
N ILE A 97 -13.45 9.84 -10.59
CA ILE A 97 -13.57 9.76 -9.13
C ILE A 97 -14.84 10.52 -8.74
N PHE A 98 -15.76 9.85 -8.05
CA PHE A 98 -17.02 10.45 -7.64
C PHE A 98 -16.80 11.41 -6.47
N LYS A 99 -17.03 12.71 -6.68
CA LYS A 99 -16.90 13.75 -5.65
C LYS A 99 -15.64 13.55 -4.82
N ASP A 100 -15.77 13.47 -3.50
CA ASP A 100 -14.68 13.31 -2.54
C ASP A 100 -14.46 11.85 -2.14
N SER A 101 -14.72 10.89 -3.06
CA SER A 101 -14.42 9.48 -2.79
C SER A 101 -12.95 9.33 -2.41
N GLU A 102 -12.70 8.63 -1.31
CA GLU A 102 -11.34 8.43 -0.77
C GLU A 102 -10.48 7.72 -1.82
N THR A 103 -9.35 8.32 -2.19
CA THR A 103 -8.41 7.71 -3.15
C THR A 103 -7.04 7.54 -2.52
N GLU A 104 -6.48 6.35 -2.68
CA GLU A 104 -5.07 6.11 -2.39
C GLU A 104 -4.22 6.39 -3.65
N HIS A 105 -3.12 7.14 -3.49
CA HIS A 105 -2.25 7.52 -4.60
C HIS A 105 -1.74 6.31 -5.41
N ALA A 106 -1.42 5.20 -4.75
CA ALA A 106 -0.98 3.97 -5.42
C ALA A 106 -2.06 3.39 -6.32
N THR A 107 -3.31 3.34 -5.83
CA THR A 107 -4.47 2.83 -6.58
C THR A 107 -4.75 3.72 -7.79
N SER A 108 -4.82 5.04 -7.60
CA SER A 108 -5.04 5.99 -8.70
C SER A 108 -3.93 5.92 -9.76
N PHE A 109 -2.68 5.71 -9.35
CA PHE A 109 -1.56 5.50 -10.25
C PHE A 109 -1.74 4.24 -11.11
N TYR A 110 -2.07 3.09 -10.51
CA TYR A 110 -2.24 1.84 -11.28
C TYR A 110 -3.48 1.83 -12.17
N ILE A 111 -4.58 2.46 -11.74
CA ILE A 111 -5.74 2.64 -12.63
C ILE A 111 -5.36 3.54 -13.82
N THR A 112 -4.64 4.64 -13.57
CA THR A 112 -4.13 5.52 -14.65
C THR A 112 -3.21 4.76 -15.60
N LEU A 113 -2.32 3.91 -15.07
CA LEU A 113 -1.43 3.08 -15.86
C LEU A 113 -2.20 2.06 -16.71
N GLY A 114 -3.22 1.42 -16.15
CA GLY A 114 -4.05 0.44 -16.86
C GLY A 114 -4.94 1.08 -17.93
N LYS A 115 -5.49 2.28 -17.69
CA LYS A 115 -6.36 2.99 -18.63
C LYS A 115 -5.63 3.90 -19.61
N MET A 116 -4.36 4.22 -19.34
CA MET A 116 -3.62 5.29 -20.02
C MET A 116 -4.36 6.65 -20.02
N GLN A 117 -5.15 6.90 -18.97
CA GLN A 117 -5.97 8.09 -18.79
C GLN A 117 -5.90 8.55 -17.34
N LEU A 118 -5.69 9.86 -17.14
CA LEU A 118 -5.65 10.45 -15.80
C LEU A 118 -7.04 10.39 -15.15
N LEU A 119 -7.16 9.77 -13.98
CA LEU A 119 -8.38 9.89 -13.19
C LEU A 119 -8.56 11.33 -12.70
N LYS A 120 -9.79 11.84 -12.86
CA LYS A 120 -10.19 13.17 -12.42
C LYS A 120 -11.39 13.05 -11.50
N HIS A 121 -11.41 13.87 -10.47
CA HIS A 121 -12.60 14.07 -9.66
C HIS A 121 -13.68 14.74 -10.51
N LYS A 122 -14.89 14.19 -10.43
CA LYS A 122 -16.09 14.74 -11.07
C LYS A 122 -17.05 15.14 -9.96
N TYR A 123 -17.34 16.43 -9.88
CA TYR A 123 -18.21 17.02 -8.88
C TYR A 123 -19.63 17.26 -9.39
N GLU A 124 -19.80 17.40 -10.71
CA GLU A 124 -21.04 17.77 -11.39
C GLU A 124 -21.12 17.10 -12.77
N GLY A 125 -22.29 17.14 -13.42
CA GLY A 125 -22.50 16.58 -14.76
C GLY A 125 -22.44 15.06 -14.78
N PHE A 126 -23.00 14.43 -13.74
CA PHE A 126 -23.06 12.97 -13.62
C PHE A 126 -23.98 12.38 -14.69
N ASN A 127 -23.68 11.16 -15.14
CA ASN A 127 -24.52 10.40 -16.07
C ASN A 127 -24.56 8.93 -15.64
N SER A 128 -25.40 8.12 -16.30
CA SER A 128 -25.51 6.69 -16.03
C SER A 128 -24.62 5.82 -16.93
N THR A 129 -23.90 6.43 -17.88
CA THR A 129 -23.07 5.72 -18.87
C THR A 129 -21.61 5.58 -18.43
N ASP A 130 -21.08 6.59 -17.76
CA ASP A 130 -19.70 6.64 -17.28
C ASP A 130 -19.52 5.73 -16.06
N PHE A 131 -18.28 5.28 -15.85
CA PHE A 131 -17.92 4.59 -14.64
C PHE A 131 -17.42 5.57 -13.58
N TYR A 132 -17.72 5.24 -12.33
CA TYR A 132 -17.36 6.01 -11.17
C TYR A 132 -16.60 5.14 -10.19
N TYR A 133 -15.43 5.63 -9.78
CA TYR A 133 -14.75 5.21 -8.59
C TYR A 133 -15.47 5.84 -7.39
N LEU A 134 -16.10 5.02 -6.56
CA LEU A 134 -17.05 5.44 -5.55
C LEU A 134 -16.70 4.86 -4.18
N ASP A 135 -16.65 5.74 -3.19
CA ASP A 135 -16.74 5.35 -1.77
C ASP A 135 -18.22 5.07 -1.43
N PRO A 136 -18.55 3.83 -0.98
CA PRO A 136 -19.93 3.46 -0.63
C PRO A 136 -20.53 4.29 0.51
N ARG A 137 -19.74 5.05 1.27
CA ARG A 137 -20.25 5.97 2.31
C ARG A 137 -20.93 7.21 1.74
N LEU A 138 -20.62 7.58 0.49
CA LEU A 138 -21.12 8.81 -0.14
C LEU A 138 -22.49 8.66 -0.79
N LEU A 139 -22.87 7.43 -1.16
CA LEU A 139 -24.16 7.14 -1.80
C LEU A 139 -24.72 5.81 -1.30
N PRO A 140 -26.04 5.69 -1.09
CA PRO A 140 -26.64 4.42 -0.74
C PRO A 140 -26.54 3.42 -1.89
N ASP A 141 -26.46 2.12 -1.59
CA ASP A 141 -26.38 1.04 -2.59
C ASP A 141 -27.55 1.05 -3.60
N SER A 142 -28.68 1.64 -3.23
CA SER A 142 -29.83 1.81 -4.12
C SER A 142 -29.59 2.83 -5.24
N ALA A 143 -28.55 3.67 -5.17
CA ALA A 143 -28.29 4.75 -6.12
C ALA A 143 -27.41 4.35 -7.33
N TYR A 144 -26.79 3.18 -7.30
CA TYR A 144 -25.83 2.77 -8.33
C TYR A 144 -25.85 1.25 -8.58
N HIS A 145 -25.15 0.85 -9.64
CA HIS A 145 -24.89 -0.54 -9.99
C HIS A 145 -23.39 -0.81 -9.87
N THR A 146 -23.01 -1.69 -8.95
CA THR A 146 -21.62 -2.11 -8.77
C THR A 146 -21.19 -3.03 -9.91
N VAL A 147 -20.03 -2.74 -10.46
CA VAL A 147 -19.37 -3.50 -11.54
C VAL A 147 -18.24 -4.33 -10.96
N TYR A 148 -17.48 -3.73 -10.04
CA TYR A 148 -16.36 -4.39 -9.38
C TYR A 148 -16.10 -3.77 -8.01
N ASP A 149 -15.82 -4.62 -7.03
CA ASP A 149 -15.38 -4.24 -5.69
C ASP A 149 -13.88 -4.52 -5.56
N PHE A 150 -13.13 -3.58 -5.01
CA PHE A 150 -11.72 -3.82 -4.67
C PHE A 150 -11.37 -3.22 -3.31
N ASN A 151 -10.50 -3.93 -2.61
CA ASN A 151 -10.10 -3.59 -1.25
C ASN A 151 -8.93 -2.60 -1.26
N LEU A 152 -8.97 -1.67 -0.33
CA LEU A 152 -7.81 -0.90 0.09
C LEU A 152 -7.37 -1.36 1.48
N PHE A 153 -6.06 -1.51 1.70
CA PHE A 153 -5.45 -2.02 2.93
C PHE A 153 -5.88 -1.29 4.20
N ARG A 154 -6.15 0.03 4.14
CA ARG A 154 -6.55 0.83 5.32
C ARG A 154 -8.04 1.13 5.42
N HIS A 155 -8.86 0.55 4.54
CA HIS A 155 -10.28 0.85 4.49
C HIS A 155 -11.08 -0.33 5.04
N ASP A 156 -12.11 -0.01 5.81
CA ASP A 156 -13.05 -0.94 6.43
C ASP A 156 -14.05 -1.52 5.41
N GLN A 157 -14.27 -0.82 4.29
CA GLN A 157 -15.17 -1.21 3.23
C GLN A 157 -14.48 -1.21 1.87
N PRO A 158 -14.84 -2.14 0.96
CA PRO A 158 -14.34 -2.14 -0.40
C PRO A 158 -14.82 -0.89 -1.14
N LEU A 159 -13.92 -0.31 -1.91
CA LEU A 159 -14.28 0.73 -2.87
C LEU A 159 -14.88 0.09 -4.12
N LYS A 160 -15.73 0.88 -4.78
CA LYS A 160 -16.59 0.38 -5.84
C LYS A 160 -16.27 1.06 -7.15
N ILE A 161 -16.20 0.25 -8.20
CA ILE A 161 -16.39 0.73 -9.56
C ILE A 161 -17.87 0.55 -9.87
N ALA A 162 -18.57 1.66 -10.09
CA ALA A 162 -20.01 1.67 -10.21
C ALA A 162 -20.50 2.55 -11.37
N ARG A 163 -21.71 2.26 -11.84
CA ARG A 163 -22.49 3.15 -12.72
C ARG A 163 -23.66 3.71 -11.95
N LEU A 164 -23.90 5.00 -12.04
CA LEU A 164 -25.04 5.63 -11.38
C LEU A 164 -26.34 5.21 -12.06
N LYS A 165 -27.42 5.09 -11.28
CA LYS A 165 -28.75 4.94 -11.86
C LYS A 165 -29.19 6.25 -12.52
N PRO A 166 -29.99 6.20 -13.61
CA PRO A 166 -30.45 7.41 -14.30
C PRO A 166 -31.10 8.42 -13.35
N SER A 167 -32.00 7.96 -12.47
CA SER A 167 -32.67 8.80 -11.47
C SER A 167 -31.68 9.49 -10.53
N THR A 168 -30.63 8.79 -10.11
CA THR A 168 -29.60 9.32 -9.21
C THR A 168 -28.72 10.35 -9.91
N ALA A 169 -28.35 10.10 -11.17
CA ALA A 169 -27.58 11.07 -11.95
C ALA A 169 -28.36 12.38 -12.14
N ASP A 170 -29.65 12.29 -12.46
CA ASP A 170 -30.53 13.46 -12.60
C ASP A 170 -30.66 14.24 -11.28
N ASP A 171 -30.87 13.54 -10.17
CA ASP A 171 -31.01 14.18 -8.85
C ASP A 171 -29.72 14.85 -8.37
N LEU A 172 -28.56 14.28 -8.72
CA LEU A 172 -27.25 14.85 -8.40
C LEU A 172 -26.91 16.08 -9.23
N ASN A 173 -27.49 16.22 -10.43
CA ASN A 173 -27.27 17.37 -11.31
C ASN A 173 -28.25 18.53 -11.08
N LYS A 174 -29.34 18.29 -10.34
CA LYS A 174 -30.34 19.33 -9.98
C LYS A 174 -29.94 20.16 -8.77
N LYS A 175 -28.96 19.71 -8.00
CA LYS A 175 -28.42 20.37 -6.81
C LYS A 175 -27.22 21.22 -7.18
#